data_AF-A0A0J9WJK7-F1
#
_entry.id   AF-A0A0J9WJK7-F1
#
_cell.length_a   1.000
_cell.length_b   1.000
_cell.length_c   1.000
_cell.angle_alpha   90.00
_cell.angle_beta   90.00
_cell.angle_gamma   90.00
#
_symmetry.space_group_name_H-M   'P 1'
#
loop_
_entity.id
_entity.type
_entity.pdbx_description
1 polymer ?
#
loop_
_entity_poly.entity_id
_entity_poly.type
_entity_poly.pdbx_seq_one_letter_code
_entity_poly.pdbx_strand_id
1 'polypeptide(L)'
;MHFTFVLAAFVGNAAAHGVVSSFKTDGAEHQGYMMNYYYDTKNGKALPPLAAWSAENLDNGFVSPNNYTHPDIICQKNGKPANLTVQVAAGGAIDFQWTKWAHFDSMMTYVAPCNGDCSAVDKTTLKWVKIDESGDRF
;
A
#
# COMPACT_ATOMS: atom_id res chain seq x y z
N MET A 1 4.60 46.63 -35.16
CA MET A 1 4.75 45.18 -34.99
C MET A 1 4.44 44.84 -33.53
N HIS A 2 3.32 44.18 -33.26
CA HIS A 2 2.98 43.71 -31.92
C HIS A 2 3.50 42.28 -31.76
N PHE A 3 4.40 42.05 -30.81
CA PHE A 3 4.86 40.71 -30.44
C PHE A 3 3.95 40.16 -29.33
N THR A 4 3.13 39.16 -29.66
CA THR A 4 2.37 38.39 -28.67
C THR A 4 3.25 37.27 -28.14
N PHE A 5 3.66 37.37 -26.88
CA PHE A 5 4.34 36.27 -26.17
C PHE A 5 3.29 35.26 -25.70
N VAL A 6 3.31 34.04 -26.25
CA VAL A 6 2.50 32.93 -25.75
C VAL A 6 3.32 32.18 -24.71
N LEU A 7 2.95 32.31 -23.44
CA LEU A 7 3.54 31.54 -22.34
C LEU A 7 2.85 30.17 -22.27
N ALA A 8 3.49 29.13 -22.81
CA ALA A 8 3.01 27.76 -22.65
C ALA A 8 3.45 27.23 -21.27
N ALA A 9 2.53 27.20 -20.30
CA ALA A 9 2.76 26.56 -19.01
C ALA A 9 2.61 25.04 -19.15
N PHE A 10 3.71 24.30 -19.09
CA PHE A 10 3.71 22.84 -18.99
C PHE A 10 3.47 22.47 -17.51
N VAL A 11 2.23 22.17 -17.14
CA VAL A 11 1.94 21.59 -15.82
C VAL A 11 2.30 20.11 -15.88
N GLY A 12 3.53 19.79 -15.47
CA GLY A 12 3.94 18.40 -15.26
C GLY A 12 3.16 17.82 -14.09
N ASN A 13 2.34 16.79 -14.34
CA ASN A 13 1.73 16.00 -13.26
C ASN A 13 2.82 15.13 -12.63
N ALA A 14 3.45 15.62 -11.56
CA ALA A 14 4.29 14.80 -10.72
C ALA A 14 3.38 13.89 -9.87
N ALA A 15 3.09 12.69 -10.37
CA ALA A 15 2.54 11.62 -9.53
C ALA A 15 3.67 11.13 -8.62
N ALA A 16 3.80 11.77 -7.45
CA ALA A 16 4.81 11.41 -6.46
C ALA A 16 4.39 10.19 -5.62
N HIS A 17 3.10 9.89 -5.62
CA HIS A 17 2.43 8.91 -4.76
C HIS A 17 2.28 7.53 -5.40
N GLY A 18 2.35 6.47 -4.59
CA GLY A 18 2.43 5.11 -5.07
C GLY A 18 1.92 4.12 -4.03
N VAL A 19 1.49 2.98 -4.54
CA VAL A 19 0.91 1.88 -3.76
C VAL A 19 1.48 0.55 -4.26
N VAL A 20 1.42 -0.48 -3.43
CA VAL A 20 1.71 -1.86 -3.87
C VAL A 20 0.58 -2.32 -4.79
N SER A 21 0.83 -2.34 -6.10
CA SER A 21 -0.15 -2.75 -7.10
C SER A 21 -0.33 -4.27 -7.17
N SER A 22 0.74 -4.99 -6.86
CA SER A 22 0.75 -6.45 -6.80
C SER A 22 1.95 -6.94 -5.99
N PHE A 23 1.94 -8.21 -5.64
CA PHE A 23 3.07 -8.84 -4.94
C PHE A 23 3.17 -10.31 -5.31
N LYS A 24 4.36 -10.89 -5.19
CA LYS A 24 4.58 -12.32 -5.40
C LYS A 24 4.89 -13.02 -4.09
N THR A 25 4.41 -14.25 -3.92
CA THR A 25 4.91 -15.18 -2.89
C THR A 25 5.51 -16.40 -3.58
N ASP A 26 6.80 -16.66 -3.35
CA ASP A 26 7.54 -17.74 -4.02
C ASP A 26 7.33 -17.75 -5.56
N GLY A 27 7.27 -16.56 -6.15
CA GLY A 27 7.06 -16.33 -7.59
C GLY A 27 5.60 -16.32 -8.07
N ALA A 28 4.63 -16.72 -7.24
CA ALA A 28 3.20 -16.67 -7.58
C ALA A 28 2.63 -15.25 -7.38
N GLU A 29 2.06 -14.66 -8.43
CA GLU A 29 1.53 -13.30 -8.44
C GLU A 29 0.17 -13.18 -7.74
N HIS A 30 0.03 -12.12 -6.93
CA HIS A 30 -1.20 -11.76 -6.23
C HIS A 30 -1.52 -10.28 -6.41
N GLN A 31 -2.80 -9.98 -6.55
CA GLN A 31 -3.29 -8.63 -6.76
C GLN A 31 -3.23 -7.80 -5.46
N GLY A 32 -2.70 -6.58 -5.56
CA GLY A 32 -2.74 -5.57 -4.49
C GLY A 32 -4.10 -4.87 -4.41
N TYR A 33 -4.33 -4.10 -3.35
CA TYR A 33 -5.57 -3.33 -3.20
C TYR A 33 -5.47 -1.99 -3.94
N MET A 34 -6.15 -1.90 -5.08
CA MET A 34 -6.15 -0.69 -5.92
C MET A 34 -7.32 0.24 -5.55
N MET A 35 -7.12 1.56 -5.71
CA MET A 35 -8.10 2.58 -5.33
C MET A 35 -9.49 2.39 -5.96
N ASN A 36 -9.57 1.85 -7.18
CA ASN A 36 -10.86 1.57 -7.83
C ASN A 36 -11.71 0.57 -7.03
N TYR A 37 -11.10 -0.33 -6.25
CA TYR A 37 -11.81 -1.31 -5.42
C TYR A 37 -12.62 -0.66 -4.29
N TYR A 38 -12.19 0.50 -3.79
CA TYR A 38 -13.00 1.28 -2.87
C TYR A 38 -14.32 1.71 -3.54
N TYR A 39 -14.23 2.28 -4.74
CA TYR A 39 -15.40 2.74 -5.50
C TYR A 39 -16.28 1.58 -5.98
N ASP A 40 -15.68 0.49 -6.43
CA ASP A 40 -16.41 -0.72 -6.82
C ASP A 40 -17.25 -1.26 -5.64
N THR A 41 -16.67 -1.31 -4.44
CA THR A 41 -17.39 -1.69 -3.22
C THR A 41 -18.54 -0.72 -2.90
N LYS A 42 -18.30 0.60 -2.97
CA LYS A 42 -19.34 1.62 -2.74
C LYS A 42 -20.49 1.53 -3.76
N ASN A 43 -20.19 1.08 -4.97
CA ASN A 43 -21.15 0.87 -6.04
C ASN A 43 -21.79 -0.54 -6.02
N GLY A 44 -21.56 -1.34 -4.97
CA GLY A 44 -22.18 -2.66 -4.80
C GLY A 44 -21.58 -3.75 -5.68
N LYS A 45 -20.40 -3.54 -6.26
CA LYS A 45 -19.69 -4.56 -7.03
C LYS A 45 -18.89 -5.46 -6.11
N ALA A 46 -18.93 -6.76 -6.39
CA ALA A 46 -18.05 -7.73 -5.74
C ALA A 46 -16.59 -7.49 -6.17
N LEU A 47 -15.69 -7.52 -5.20
CA LEU A 47 -14.25 -7.51 -5.45
C LEU A 47 -13.76 -8.94 -5.68
N PRO A 48 -12.66 -9.13 -6.45
CA PRO A 48 -11.95 -10.40 -6.41
C PRO A 48 -11.47 -10.70 -4.97
N PRO A 49 -11.22 -11.98 -4.62
CA PRO A 49 -10.49 -12.30 -3.39
C PRO A 49 -9.12 -11.62 -3.38
N LEU A 50 -8.79 -10.92 -2.29
CA LEU A 50 -7.56 -10.17 -2.16
C LEU A 50 -6.89 -10.53 -0.84
N ALA A 51 -5.58 -10.72 -0.88
CA ALA A 51 -4.74 -10.86 0.30
C ALA A 51 -4.12 -9.52 0.77
N ALA A 52 -4.27 -8.46 -0.04
CA ALA A 52 -3.98 -7.10 0.37
C ALA A 52 -5.13 -6.50 1.18
N TRP A 53 -4.80 -5.79 2.26
CA TRP A 53 -5.77 -5.07 3.08
C TRP A 53 -6.42 -3.95 2.28
N SER A 54 -7.71 -3.69 2.52
CA SER A 54 -8.35 -2.49 1.97
C SER A 54 -7.87 -1.25 2.72
N ALA A 55 -7.70 -0.13 2.02
CA ALA A 55 -7.39 1.17 2.62
C ALA A 55 -8.13 2.31 1.89
N GLU A 56 -8.31 3.44 2.57
CA GLU A 56 -9.05 4.60 2.07
C GLU A 56 -8.14 5.83 1.82
N ASN A 57 -6.88 5.60 1.47
CA ASN A 57 -5.96 6.63 0.95
C ASN A 57 -6.28 6.93 -0.53
N LEU A 58 -7.44 7.55 -0.79
CA LEU A 58 -8.00 7.85 -2.12
C LEU A 58 -7.22 8.92 -2.92
N ASP A 59 -6.07 9.33 -2.41
CA ASP A 59 -5.10 10.24 -3.01
C ASP A 59 -3.72 9.56 -3.22
N ASN A 60 -3.64 8.24 -2.98
CA ASN A 60 -2.40 7.48 -2.84
C ASN A 60 -1.44 8.06 -1.78
N GLY A 61 -1.97 8.85 -0.83
CA GLY A 61 -1.19 9.56 0.16
C GLY A 61 -0.61 8.68 1.27
N PHE A 62 -0.07 9.34 2.29
CA PHE A 62 0.70 8.74 3.39
C PHE A 62 0.03 8.99 4.75
N VAL A 63 0.47 8.24 5.78
CA VAL A 63 0.14 8.55 7.18
C VAL A 63 1.19 9.51 7.71
N SER A 64 0.78 10.71 8.11
CA SER A 64 1.67 11.74 8.62
C SER A 64 2.13 11.48 10.06
N PRO A 65 3.28 12.03 10.50
CA PRO A 65 3.84 11.79 11.84
C PRO A 65 2.91 12.12 13.03
N ASN A 66 2.04 13.11 12.89
CA ASN A 66 1.02 13.43 13.89
C ASN A 66 0.00 12.29 14.13
N ASN A 67 -0.06 11.30 13.24
CA ASN A 67 -0.94 10.14 13.32
C ASN A 67 -0.20 8.84 13.67
N TYR A 68 1.06 8.88 14.11
CA TYR A 68 1.82 7.67 14.48
C TYR A 68 1.28 6.94 15.72
N THR A 69 0.44 7.59 16.53
CA THR A 69 -0.31 6.93 17.61
C THR A 69 -1.74 6.56 17.22
N HIS A 70 -2.15 6.83 15.97
CA HIS A 70 -3.48 6.54 15.46
C HIS A 70 -3.52 5.16 14.76
N PRO A 71 -4.63 4.39 14.81
CA PRO A 71 -4.74 3.08 14.17
C PRO A 71 -4.51 3.05 12.63
N ASP A 72 -4.45 4.21 11.98
CA ASP A 72 -4.12 4.32 10.55
C ASP A 72 -2.67 3.95 10.25
N ILE A 73 -1.74 4.10 11.21
CA ILE A 73 -0.34 3.72 10.99
C ILE A 73 -0.14 2.20 10.84
N ILE A 74 -1.12 1.40 11.27
CA ILE A 74 -1.01 -0.06 11.33
C ILE A 74 -1.05 -0.67 9.93
N CYS A 75 -2.07 -0.34 9.14
CA CYS A 75 -2.31 -0.87 7.79
C CYS A 75 -2.94 0.21 6.89
N GLN A 76 -2.46 1.46 6.97
CA GLN A 76 -2.97 2.64 6.26
C GLN A 76 -4.38 3.11 6.72
N LYS A 77 -4.78 4.29 6.23
CA LYS A 77 -6.05 4.98 6.54
C LYS A 77 -7.25 4.05 6.41
N ASN A 78 -8.01 3.90 7.50
CA ASN A 78 -9.17 3.01 7.58
C ASN A 78 -8.89 1.57 7.13
N GLY A 79 -7.63 1.10 7.28
CA GLY A 79 -7.18 -0.23 6.89
C GLY A 79 -8.05 -1.35 7.49
N LYS A 80 -8.54 -2.29 6.67
CA LYS A 80 -9.29 -3.48 7.10
C LYS A 80 -8.66 -4.78 6.60
N PRO A 81 -8.73 -5.87 7.39
CA PRO A 81 -8.15 -7.15 7.01
C PRO A 81 -8.64 -7.66 5.67
N ALA A 82 -7.74 -8.34 4.97
CA ALA A 82 -8.00 -8.97 3.69
C ALA A 82 -8.85 -10.25 3.88
N ASN A 83 -9.61 -10.65 2.85
CA ASN A 83 -10.48 -11.83 2.91
C ASN A 83 -9.80 -13.14 2.43
N LEU A 84 -8.58 -13.04 1.90
CA LEU A 84 -7.76 -14.15 1.46
C LEU A 84 -6.43 -14.14 2.23
N THR A 85 -5.94 -15.33 2.59
CA THR A 85 -4.56 -15.53 3.05
C THR A 85 -3.80 -16.32 2.00
N VAL A 86 -2.61 -15.85 1.63
CA VAL A 86 -1.72 -16.54 0.68
C VAL A 86 -0.53 -17.14 1.42
N GLN A 87 0.01 -18.23 0.88
CA GLN A 87 1.10 -18.97 1.50
C GLN A 87 2.45 -18.52 0.93
N VAL A 88 3.46 -18.52 1.80
CA VAL A 88 4.87 -18.39 1.48
C VAL A 88 5.64 -19.35 2.39
N ALA A 89 6.61 -20.08 1.85
CA ALA A 89 7.43 -20.96 2.66
C ALA A 89 8.30 -20.15 3.64
N ALA A 90 8.62 -20.72 4.81
CA ALA A 90 9.66 -20.14 5.66
C ALA A 90 10.99 -20.15 4.90
N GLY A 91 11.65 -19.00 4.80
CA GLY A 91 12.83 -18.80 3.93
C GLY A 91 12.49 -18.53 2.45
N GLY A 92 11.21 -18.49 2.11
CA GLY A 92 10.71 -18.05 0.81
C GLY A 92 10.82 -16.54 0.58
N ALA A 93 10.42 -16.10 -0.60
CA ALA A 93 10.54 -14.70 -1.01
C ALA A 93 9.17 -14.03 -1.20
N ILE A 94 9.11 -12.74 -0.84
CA ILE A 94 7.98 -11.87 -1.14
C ILE A 94 8.49 -10.66 -1.93
N ASP A 95 7.99 -10.49 -3.15
CA ASP A 95 8.36 -9.36 -4.02
C ASP A 95 7.19 -8.38 -4.11
N PHE A 96 7.36 -7.14 -3.63
CA PHE A 96 6.34 -6.10 -3.72
C PHE A 96 6.53 -5.23 -4.96
N GLN A 97 5.51 -5.15 -5.82
CA GLN A 97 5.50 -4.31 -7.01
C GLN A 97 4.78 -3.00 -6.70
N TRP A 98 5.54 -1.92 -6.65
CA TRP A 98 4.99 -0.57 -6.46
C TRP A 98 4.61 0.06 -7.80
N THR A 99 3.54 0.84 -7.80
CA THR A 99 3.33 1.82 -8.86
C THR A 99 4.46 2.86 -8.85
N LYS A 100 4.60 3.63 -9.93
CA LYS A 100 5.59 4.71 -9.99
C LYS A 100 5.48 5.62 -8.74
N TRP A 101 6.61 5.83 -8.07
CA TRP A 101 6.75 6.65 -6.87
C TRP A 101 8.03 7.48 -6.98
N ALA A 102 8.03 8.69 -6.42
CA ALA A 102 9.09 9.67 -6.66
C ALA A 102 9.96 9.97 -5.43
N HIS A 103 9.71 9.34 -4.28
CA HIS A 103 10.52 9.55 -3.09
C HIS A 103 11.49 8.37 -2.87
N PHE A 104 12.77 8.66 -2.78
CA PHE A 104 13.75 7.68 -2.32
C PHE A 104 13.85 7.85 -0.81
N ASP A 105 13.47 6.81 -0.08
CA ASP A 105 13.49 6.79 1.38
C ASP A 105 13.75 5.34 1.82
N SER A 106 13.96 5.20 3.11
CA SER A 106 13.99 3.93 3.81
C SER A 106 12.75 3.08 3.56
N MET A 107 12.97 1.78 3.37
CA MET A 107 11.93 0.76 3.28
C MET A 107 12.11 -0.21 4.45
N MET A 108 11.03 -0.54 5.14
CA MET A 108 11.04 -1.50 6.25
C MET A 108 9.87 -2.46 6.10
N THR A 109 10.12 -3.73 6.39
CA THR A 109 9.11 -4.79 6.36
C THR A 109 8.96 -5.40 7.75
N TYR A 110 7.71 -5.60 8.16
CA TYR A 110 7.35 -6.18 9.45
C TYR A 110 6.38 -7.35 9.27
N VAL A 111 6.39 -8.28 10.24
CA VAL A 111 5.41 -9.36 10.35
C VAL A 111 4.81 -9.39 11.75
N ALA A 112 3.53 -9.71 11.86
CA ALA A 112 2.84 -9.88 13.13
C ALA A 112 1.98 -11.16 13.09
N PRO A 113 2.00 -12.00 14.14
CA PRO A 113 1.11 -13.16 14.19
C PRO A 113 -0.34 -12.71 14.42
N CYS A 114 -1.27 -13.22 13.59
CA CYS A 114 -2.70 -12.99 13.79
C CYS A 114 -3.28 -13.77 15.00
N ASN A 115 -2.58 -14.82 15.45
CA ASN A 115 -3.04 -15.75 16.50
C ASN A 115 -4.43 -16.35 16.23
N GLY A 116 -4.69 -16.64 14.95
CA GLY A 116 -5.98 -17.08 14.44
C GLY A 116 -6.12 -16.72 12.97
N ASP A 117 -7.38 -16.57 12.52
CA ASP A 117 -7.68 -16.13 11.16
C ASP A 117 -7.36 -14.65 10.98
N CYS A 118 -6.44 -14.34 10.07
CA CYS A 118 -6.06 -12.98 9.75
C CYS A 118 -7.21 -12.15 9.16
N SER A 119 -8.23 -12.77 8.54
CA SER A 119 -9.38 -12.04 7.97
C SER A 119 -10.28 -11.39 9.04
N ALA A 120 -10.17 -11.85 10.30
CA ALA A 120 -10.96 -11.37 11.43
C ALA A 120 -10.10 -10.67 12.50
N VAL A 121 -8.80 -10.43 12.23
CA VAL A 121 -7.89 -9.90 13.25
C VAL A 121 -8.23 -8.45 13.61
N ASP A 122 -8.25 -8.15 14.91
CA ASP A 122 -8.21 -6.76 15.37
C ASP A 122 -6.81 -6.22 15.17
N LYS A 123 -6.66 -5.34 14.18
CA LYS A 123 -5.37 -4.75 13.81
C LYS A 123 -4.66 -4.06 14.98
N THR A 124 -5.39 -3.54 15.97
CA THR A 124 -4.80 -2.84 17.13
C THR A 124 -4.11 -3.78 18.11
N THR A 125 -4.37 -5.08 18.02
CA THR A 125 -3.75 -6.12 18.85
C THR A 125 -2.43 -6.66 18.27
N LEU A 126 -2.19 -6.43 16.97
CA LEU A 126 -1.00 -6.93 16.26
C LEU A 126 0.29 -6.39 16.89
N LYS A 127 1.26 -7.30 17.09
CA LYS A 127 2.59 -6.98 17.60
C LYS A 127 3.61 -7.30 16.51
N TRP A 128 4.19 -6.23 15.98
CA TRP A 128 5.03 -6.26 14.79
C TRP A 128 6.49 -6.56 15.13
N VAL A 129 7.08 -7.49 14.39
CA VAL A 129 8.51 -7.83 14.39
C VAL A 129 9.09 -7.36 13.07
N LYS A 130 10.17 -6.57 13.11
CA LYS A 130 10.89 -6.17 11.90
C LYS A 130 11.61 -7.37 11.31
N ILE A 131 11.49 -7.58 10.00
CA ILE A 131 12.13 -8.69 9.28
C ILE A 131 13.08 -8.23 8.17
N ASP A 132 12.94 -7.00 7.69
CA ASP A 132 13.83 -6.41 6.69
C ASP A 132 13.85 -4.88 6.82
N GLU A 133 14.99 -4.28 6.50
CA GLU A 133 15.15 -2.83 6.37
C GLU A 133 16.25 -2.47 5.36
N SER A 134 16.00 -1.42 4.59
CA SER A 134 17.02 -0.75 3.80
C SER A 134 16.82 0.74 3.92
N GLY A 135 17.84 1.46 4.40
CA GLY A 135 17.88 2.92 4.35
C GLY A 135 18.46 3.46 3.05
N ASP A 136 18.48 4.78 2.93
CA ASP A 136 19.18 5.44 1.83
C ASP A 136 20.68 5.16 1.92
N ARG A 137 21.24 4.64 0.82
CA ARG A 137 22.70 4.52 0.63
C ARG A 137 23.15 5.68 -0.26
N PHE A 138 23.49 6.81 0.38
CA PHE A 138 24.19 7.91 -0.27
C PHE A 138 25.68 7.59 -0.42
#